data_AF-A0A1S9CHW3-F1
#
_entry.id   AF-A0A1S9CHW3-F1
#
_cell.length_a   1.000
_cell.length_b   1.000
_cell.length_c   1.000
_cell.angle_alpha   90.00
_cell.angle_beta   90.00
_cell.angle_gamma   90.00
#
_symmetry.space_group_name_H-M   'P 1'
#
loop_
_entity.id
_entity.type
_entity.pdbx_description
1 polymer ?
#
loop_
_entity_poly.entity_id
_entity_poly.type
_entity_poly.pdbx_seq_one_letter_code
_entity_poly.pdbx_strand_id
1 'polypeptide(L)'
;MTIIDISIILFCILESLNIIILYFKPNIQQGNGVGVFDNLEESKNSPSLELFVSYLINWVAGVKLIFILLLFTILLTGTDVTKICAVICMIISIAVYFWRLHPIITKLDNMNKITPKGYSQALRNMILGFMIMFITALGIYFIG
;
A
#
# COMPACT_ATOMS: atom_id res chain seq x y z
N MET A 1 5.90 -13.16 20.90
CA MET A 1 5.63 -12.78 19.50
C MET A 1 4.86 -13.91 18.84
N THR A 2 3.64 -13.62 18.41
CA THR A 2 2.78 -14.54 17.67
C THR A 2 3.03 -14.44 16.16
N ILE A 3 2.48 -15.37 15.38
CA ILE A 3 2.48 -15.25 13.91
C ILE A 3 1.77 -13.97 13.43
N ILE A 4 0.76 -13.52 14.19
CA ILE A 4 0.06 -12.25 13.97
C ILE A 4 1.03 -11.07 14.15
N ASP A 5 1.80 -11.03 15.23
CA ASP A 5 2.81 -9.98 15.45
C ASP A 5 3.81 -9.92 14.29
N ILE A 6 4.32 -11.08 13.85
CA ILE A 6 5.28 -11.18 12.74
C ILE A 6 4.67 -10.61 11.46
N SER A 7 3.43 -10.99 11.14
CA SER A 7 2.74 -10.50 9.94
C SER A 7 2.54 -8.98 9.95
N ILE A 8 2.17 -8.41 11.10
CA ILE A 8 2.01 -6.96 11.28
C ILE A 8 3.36 -6.26 11.11
N ILE A 9 4.44 -6.79 11.70
CA ILE A 9 5.79 -6.22 11.60
C ILE A 9 6.26 -6.20 10.14
N LEU A 10 6.16 -7.33 9.43
CA LEU A 10 6.56 -7.42 8.03
C LEU A 10 5.81 -6.41 7.16
N PHE A 11 4.50 -6.28 7.38
CA PHE A 11 3.68 -5.31 6.68
C PHE A 11 4.08 -3.87 7.02
N CYS A 12 4.31 -3.55 8.29
CA CYS A 12 4.78 -2.22 8.70
C CYS A 12 6.12 -1.85 8.07
N ILE A 13 7.06 -2.80 7.95
CA ILE A 13 8.34 -2.57 7.27
C ILE A 13 8.10 -2.21 5.80
N LEU A 14 7.31 -3.02 5.08
CA LEU A 14 7.03 -2.81 3.65
C LEU A 14 6.29 -1.50 3.40
N GLU A 15 5.30 -1.16 4.22
CA GLU A 15 4.58 0.10 4.12
C GLU A 15 5.45 1.31 4.48
N SER A 16 6.39 1.17 5.42
CA SER A 16 7.35 2.23 5.73
C SER A 16 8.27 2.54 4.55
N LEU A 17 8.73 1.50 3.84
CA LEU A 17 9.49 1.68 2.60
C LEU A 17 8.66 2.40 1.53
N ASN A 18 7.37 2.08 1.39
CA ASN A 18 6.47 2.80 0.48
C ASN A 18 6.34 4.29 0.85
N ILE A 19 6.20 4.61 2.14
CA ILE A 19 6.13 6.00 2.61
C ILE A 19 7.42 6.76 2.29
N ILE A 20 8.58 6.16 2.54
CA ILE A 20 9.89 6.76 2.24
C ILE A 20 9.99 7.07 0.74
N ILE A 21 9.57 6.16 -0.12
CA ILE A 21 9.56 6.39 -1.57
C ILE A 21 8.66 7.57 -1.91
N LEU A 22 7.44 7.62 -1.38
CA LEU A 22 6.47 8.69 -1.71
C LEU A 22 6.95 10.08 -1.27
N TYR A 23 7.58 10.21 -0.10
CA TYR A 23 8.07 11.50 0.39
C TYR A 23 9.35 11.97 -0.30
N PHE A 24 10.31 11.08 -0.50
CA PHE A 24 11.66 11.48 -0.89
C PHE A 24 11.99 11.22 -2.35
N LYS A 25 11.35 10.23 -2.97
CA LYS A 25 11.66 9.81 -4.35
C LYS A 25 10.40 9.36 -5.11
N PRO A 26 9.34 10.18 -5.22
CA PRO A 26 8.08 9.77 -5.83
C PRO A 26 8.21 9.36 -7.31
N ASN A 27 9.22 9.89 -8.01
CA ASN A 27 9.46 9.66 -9.45
C ASN A 27 10.07 8.30 -9.80
N ILE A 28 10.44 7.46 -8.82
CA ILE A 28 10.99 6.13 -9.13
C ILE A 28 9.86 5.19 -9.57
N GLN A 29 10.17 4.30 -10.50
CA GLN A 29 9.26 3.26 -11.01
C GLN A 29 9.30 1.96 -10.19
N GLN A 30 10.04 1.96 -9.07
CA GLN A 30 10.21 0.81 -8.18
C GLN A 30 9.31 0.95 -6.94
N GLY A 31 8.91 -0.19 -6.36
CA GLY A 31 7.96 -0.20 -5.25
C GLY A 31 6.61 0.41 -5.66
N ASN A 32 5.92 1.06 -4.72
CA ASN A 32 4.66 1.76 -4.99
C ASN A 32 4.85 3.26 -5.28
N GLY A 33 5.96 3.62 -5.93
CA GLY A 33 6.21 4.98 -6.39
C GLY A 33 5.17 5.40 -7.45
N VAL A 34 4.81 6.68 -7.45
CA VAL A 34 3.89 7.24 -8.46
C VAL A 34 4.57 7.50 -9.80
N GLY A 35 5.90 7.35 -9.88
CA GLY A 35 6.69 7.47 -11.12
C GLY A 35 6.35 6.44 -12.19
N VAL A 36 5.53 5.44 -11.86
CA VAL A 36 4.95 4.52 -12.83
C VAL A 36 3.88 5.15 -13.70
N PHE A 37 3.25 6.26 -13.29
CA PHE A 37 2.22 6.95 -14.06
C PHE A 37 2.86 8.01 -14.96
N ASP A 38 2.70 7.90 -16.27
CA ASP A 38 3.24 8.88 -17.21
C ASP A 38 2.64 10.28 -16.97
N ASN A 39 1.41 10.32 -16.44
CA ASN A 39 0.74 11.56 -16.04
C ASN A 39 1.50 12.37 -14.98
N LEU A 40 2.39 11.74 -14.19
CA LEU A 40 3.25 12.47 -13.26
C LEU A 40 4.21 13.40 -14.02
N GLU A 41 4.82 12.92 -15.08
CA GLU A 41 5.70 13.74 -15.92
C GLU A 41 4.88 14.75 -16.72
N GLU A 42 3.74 14.35 -17.28
CA GLU A 42 2.83 15.26 -18.00
C GLU A 42 2.37 16.43 -17.12
N SER A 43 2.19 16.21 -15.81
CA SER A 43 1.74 17.24 -14.86
C SER A 43 2.71 18.41 -14.73
N LYS A 44 4.01 18.19 -14.95
CA LYS A 44 5.06 19.23 -14.86
C LYS A 44 4.94 20.30 -15.94
N ASN A 45 4.16 20.06 -16.99
CA ASN A 45 3.86 21.07 -18.01
C ASN A 45 2.91 22.17 -17.51
N SER A 46 2.34 22.03 -16.31
CA SER A 46 1.49 23.02 -15.67
C SER A 46 1.82 23.15 -14.18
N PRO A 47 2.28 24.34 -13.72
CA PRO A 47 2.59 24.55 -12.31
C PRO A 47 1.42 24.22 -11.37
N SER A 48 0.18 24.46 -11.80
CA SER A 48 -1.01 24.14 -10.98
C SER A 48 -1.25 22.63 -10.87
N LEU A 49 -1.05 21.88 -11.95
CA LEU A 49 -1.21 20.43 -11.94
C LEU A 49 -0.08 19.75 -11.17
N GLU A 50 1.15 20.21 -11.32
CA GLU A 50 2.29 19.71 -10.54
C GLU A 50 2.08 19.89 -9.04
N LEU A 51 1.62 21.07 -8.60
CA LEU A 51 1.29 21.33 -7.20
C LEU A 51 0.14 20.44 -6.70
N PHE A 52 -0.90 20.25 -7.51
CA PHE A 52 -2.02 19.39 -7.17
C PHE A 52 -1.61 17.92 -7.03
N VAL A 53 -0.84 17.38 -7.99
CA VAL A 53 -0.33 16.01 -7.95
C VAL A 53 0.60 15.83 -6.74
N SER A 54 1.50 16.78 -6.49
CA SER A 54 2.38 16.79 -5.32
C SER A 54 1.60 16.79 -4.00
N TYR A 55 0.51 17.57 -3.92
CA TYR A 55 -0.39 17.55 -2.77
C TYR A 55 -1.01 16.16 -2.57
N LEU A 56 -1.52 15.51 -3.64
CA LEU A 56 -2.11 14.18 -3.54
C LEU A 56 -1.10 13.11 -3.12
N ILE A 57 0.13 13.14 -3.64
CA ILE A 57 1.20 12.21 -3.26
C ILE A 57 1.50 12.34 -1.76
N ASN A 58 1.72 13.56 -1.29
CA ASN A 58 2.00 13.83 0.12
C ASN A 58 0.82 13.48 1.03
N TRP A 59 -0.42 13.68 0.57
CA TRP A 59 -1.61 13.28 1.30
C TRP A 59 -1.68 11.75 1.48
N VAL A 60 -1.47 10.98 0.40
CA VAL A 60 -1.45 9.51 0.49
C VAL A 60 -0.31 9.02 1.40
N ALA A 61 0.88 9.62 1.30
CA ALA A 61 2.00 9.31 2.18
C ALA A 61 1.68 9.59 3.66
N GLY A 62 1.03 10.72 3.95
CA GLY A 62 0.61 11.10 5.29
C GLY A 62 -0.43 10.16 5.89
N VAL A 63 -1.42 9.74 5.10
CA VAL A 63 -2.43 8.75 5.55
C VAL A 63 -1.77 7.40 5.87
N LYS A 64 -0.83 6.94 5.02
CA LYS A 64 -0.06 5.72 5.30
C LYS A 64 0.78 5.84 6.57
N LEU A 65 1.39 7.00 6.82
CA LEU A 65 2.15 7.24 8.04
C LEU A 65 1.27 7.14 9.30
N ILE A 66 0.12 7.81 9.30
CA ILE A 66 -0.85 7.72 10.41
C ILE A 66 -1.22 6.25 10.66
N PHE A 67 -1.52 5.51 9.58
CA PHE A 67 -1.89 4.11 9.65
C PHE A 67 -0.79 3.22 10.24
N ILE A 68 0.47 3.37 9.84
CA ILE A 68 1.58 2.60 10.44
C ILE A 68 1.80 2.97 11.90
N LEU A 69 1.73 4.26 12.27
CA LEU A 69 1.91 4.67 13.66
C LEU A 69 0.81 4.09 14.58
N LEU A 70 -0.42 4.00 14.09
CA LEU A 70 -1.51 3.33 14.79
C LEU A 70 -1.25 1.82 14.90
N LEU A 71 -0.83 1.15 13.83
CA LEU A 71 -0.47 -0.28 13.86
C LEU A 71 0.69 -0.56 14.81
N PHE A 72 1.70 0.31 14.84
CA PHE A 72 2.82 0.21 15.76
C PHE A 72 2.36 0.33 17.22
N THR A 73 1.44 1.25 17.51
CA THR A 73 0.81 1.37 18.83
C THR A 73 0.07 0.08 19.20
N ILE A 74 -0.74 -0.47 18.29
CA ILE A 74 -1.45 -1.75 18.50
C ILE A 74 -0.48 -2.91 18.73
N LEU A 75 0.67 -2.92 18.04
CA LEU A 75 1.67 -3.96 18.21
C LEU A 75 2.29 -3.94 19.62
N LEU A 76 2.57 -2.74 20.14
CA LEU A 76 3.21 -2.55 21.45
C LEU A 76 2.24 -2.71 22.62
N THR A 77 1.01 -2.22 22.50
CA THR A 77 0.08 -2.12 23.65
C THR A 77 -1.20 -2.92 23.47
N GLY A 78 -1.48 -3.44 22.27
CA GLY A 78 -2.72 -4.15 21.97
C GLY A 78 -2.76 -5.55 22.58
N THR A 79 -3.94 -5.94 23.02
CA THR A 79 -4.22 -7.34 23.39
C THR A 79 -4.26 -8.22 22.15
N ASP A 80 -4.21 -9.55 22.32
CA ASP A 80 -4.32 -10.50 21.21
C ASP A 80 -5.60 -10.29 20.41
N VAL A 81 -6.73 -10.01 21.08
CA VAL A 81 -8.01 -9.70 20.44
C VAL A 81 -7.88 -8.45 19.55
N THR A 82 -7.28 -7.38 20.07
CA THR A 82 -7.09 -6.14 19.30
C THR A 82 -6.23 -6.37 18.06
N LYS A 83 -5.16 -7.18 18.18
CA LYS A 83 -4.25 -7.50 17.07
C LYS A 83 -4.95 -8.35 15.99
N ILE A 84 -5.74 -9.35 16.39
CA ILE A 84 -6.55 -10.15 15.46
C ILE A 84 -7.56 -9.26 14.72
N CYS A 85 -8.29 -8.42 15.45
CA CYS A 85 -9.22 -7.46 14.86
C CYS A 85 -8.50 -6.53 13.87
N ALA A 86 -7.31 -6.03 14.21
CA ALA A 86 -6.51 -5.20 13.31
C ALA A 86 -6.16 -5.94 12.01
N VAL A 87 -5.74 -7.21 12.07
CA VAL A 87 -5.47 -8.02 10.87
C VAL A 87 -6.72 -8.23 10.03
N ILE A 88 -7.86 -8.52 10.64
CA ILE A 88 -9.14 -8.65 9.90
C ILE A 88 -9.50 -7.33 9.20
N CYS A 89 -9.38 -6.20 9.90
CA CYS A 89 -9.60 -4.86 9.32
C CYS A 89 -8.62 -4.57 8.17
N MET A 90 -7.36 -5.00 8.28
CA MET A 90 -6.39 -4.87 7.19
C MET A 90 -6.79 -5.69 5.97
N ILE A 91 -7.21 -6.95 6.13
CA ILE A 91 -7.69 -7.79 5.02
C ILE A 91 -8.86 -7.11 4.30
N ILE A 92 -9.86 -6.64 5.05
CA ILE A 92 -11.04 -5.98 4.48
C ILE A 92 -10.65 -4.68 3.76
N SER A 93 -9.81 -3.84 4.39
CA SER A 93 -9.41 -2.57 3.79
C SER A 93 -8.56 -2.76 2.51
N ILE A 94 -7.67 -3.75 2.48
CA ILE A 94 -6.91 -4.14 1.28
C ILE A 94 -7.86 -4.66 0.18
N ALA A 95 -8.87 -5.46 0.53
CA ALA A 95 -9.84 -5.94 -0.44
C ALA A 95 -10.67 -4.80 -1.07
N VAL A 96 -11.10 -3.82 -0.26
CA VAL A 96 -11.81 -2.63 -0.75
C VAL A 96 -10.90 -1.77 -1.64
N TYR A 97 -9.65 -1.57 -1.23
CA TYR A 97 -8.63 -0.89 -2.04
C TYR A 97 -8.48 -1.58 -3.40
N PHE A 98 -8.31 -2.91 -3.38
CA PHE A 98 -8.16 -3.72 -4.59
C PHE A 98 -9.36 -3.56 -5.52
N TRP A 99 -10.58 -3.71 -4.99
CA TRP A 99 -11.80 -3.59 -5.80
C TRP A 99 -11.92 -2.22 -6.45
N ARG A 100 -11.59 -1.14 -5.74
CA ARG A 100 -11.77 0.23 -6.26
C ARG A 100 -10.64 0.68 -7.20
N LEU A 101 -9.39 0.41 -6.85
CA LEU A 101 -8.23 0.98 -7.56
C LEU A 101 -7.64 0.06 -8.62
N HIS A 102 -7.73 -1.26 -8.44
CA HIS A 102 -7.18 -2.20 -9.43
C HIS A 102 -7.84 -2.07 -10.82
N PRO A 103 -9.16 -1.85 -10.96
CA PRO A 103 -9.76 -1.62 -12.28
C PRO A 103 -9.25 -0.35 -12.96
N ILE A 104 -8.96 0.71 -12.19
CA ILE A 104 -8.48 1.99 -12.70
C ILE A 104 -7.06 1.84 -13.24
N ILE A 105 -6.15 1.25 -12.45
CA ILE A 105 -4.77 1.06 -12.88
C ILE A 105 -4.67 0.11 -14.07
N THR A 106 -5.53 -0.92 -14.14
CA THR A 106 -5.60 -1.82 -15.30
C THR A 106 -6.00 -1.07 -16.57
N LYS A 107 -6.96 -0.14 -16.48
CA LYS A 107 -7.36 0.70 -17.63
C LYS A 107 -6.20 1.60 -18.07
N LEU A 108 -5.50 2.23 -17.14
CA LEU A 108 -4.34 3.08 -17.43
C LEU A 108 -3.18 2.30 -18.07
N ASP A 109 -2.91 1.09 -17.60
CA ASP A 109 -1.89 0.19 -18.17
C ASP A 109 -2.27 -0.22 -19.60
N ASN A 110 -3.54 -0.55 -19.84
CA ASN A 110 -4.05 -0.85 -21.19
C ASN A 110 -4.00 0.36 -22.15
N MET A 111 -4.06 1.58 -21.61
CA MET A 111 -3.90 2.83 -22.37
C MET A 111 -2.43 3.18 -22.64
N ASN A 112 -1.47 2.35 -22.20
CA ASN A 112 -0.04 2.65 -22.20
C ASN A 112 0.28 3.98 -21.52
N LYS A 113 -0.42 4.29 -20.41
CA LYS A 113 -0.17 5.44 -19.53
C LYS A 113 0.61 5.07 -18.26
N ILE A 114 1.15 3.85 -18.23
CA ILE A 114 1.92 3.31 -17.11
C ILE A 114 3.19 2.67 -17.65
N THR A 115 4.30 2.97 -16.98
CA THR A 115 5.64 2.46 -17.30
C THR A 115 6.29 1.84 -16.05
N PRO A 116 6.78 0.58 -16.10
CA PRO A 116 6.78 -0.32 -17.25
C PRO A 116 5.40 -0.94 -17.53
N LYS A 117 5.17 -1.34 -18.78
CA LYS A 117 3.94 -2.02 -19.19
C LYS A 117 3.71 -3.30 -18.40
N GLY A 118 2.48 -3.53 -17.97
CA GLY A 118 2.12 -4.68 -17.13
C GLY A 118 2.35 -4.43 -15.64
N TYR A 119 2.66 -3.21 -15.21
CA TYR A 119 2.77 -2.88 -13.79
C TYR A 119 1.46 -3.14 -13.01
N SER A 120 0.29 -3.02 -13.64
CA SER A 120 -0.98 -3.40 -13.00
C SER A 120 -1.00 -4.85 -12.52
N GLN A 121 -0.34 -5.76 -13.26
CA GLN A 121 -0.19 -7.17 -12.93
C GLN A 121 0.77 -7.37 -11.74
N ALA A 122 1.87 -6.61 -11.69
CA ALA A 122 2.80 -6.64 -10.57
C ALA A 122 2.12 -6.16 -9.28
N LEU A 123 1.38 -5.04 -9.35
CA LEU A 123 0.60 -4.51 -8.22
C LEU A 123 -0.44 -5.51 -7.75
N ARG A 124 -1.15 -6.19 -8.67
CA ARG A 124 -2.09 -7.26 -8.32
C ARG A 124 -1.44 -8.36 -7.49
N ASN A 125 -0.30 -8.86 -7.96
CA ASN A 125 0.39 -9.98 -7.32
C ASN A 125 0.88 -9.59 -5.92
N MET A 126 1.38 -8.36 -5.75
CA MET A 126 1.78 -7.84 -4.45
C MET A 126 0.58 -7.74 -3.48
N ILE A 127 -0.55 -7.18 -3.93
CA ILE A 127 -1.76 -7.07 -3.10
C ILE A 127 -2.29 -8.46 -2.69
N LEU A 128 -2.33 -9.39 -3.64
CA LEU A 128 -2.70 -10.79 -3.35
C LEU A 128 -1.73 -11.42 -2.35
N GLY A 129 -0.43 -11.16 -2.48
CA GLY A 129 0.59 -11.62 -1.53
C GLY A 129 0.31 -11.13 -0.11
N PHE A 130 -0.03 -9.85 0.08
CA PHE A 130 -0.42 -9.32 1.39
C PHE A 130 -1.68 -9.99 1.93
N MET A 131 -2.72 -10.16 1.10
CA MET A 131 -3.95 -10.81 1.53
C MET A 131 -3.70 -12.26 1.94
N ILE A 132 -2.96 -13.03 1.15
CA ILE A 132 -2.61 -14.42 1.46
C ILE A 132 -1.82 -14.49 2.77
N MET A 133 -0.78 -13.65 2.93
CA MET A 133 0.02 -13.60 4.14
C MET A 133 -0.85 -13.38 5.40
N PHE A 134 -1.77 -12.41 5.39
CA PHE A 134 -2.62 -12.14 6.54
C PHE A 134 -3.66 -13.24 6.80
N ILE A 135 -4.28 -13.79 5.74
CA ILE A 135 -5.23 -14.89 5.86
C ILE A 135 -4.54 -16.14 6.43
N THR A 136 -3.33 -16.46 5.94
CA THR A 136 -2.54 -17.58 6.45
C THR A 136 -2.12 -17.35 7.90
N ALA A 137 -1.69 -16.13 8.26
CA ALA A 137 -1.35 -15.81 9.65
C ALA A 137 -2.54 -15.99 10.61
N LEU A 138 -3.74 -15.55 10.21
CA LEU A 138 -4.98 -15.81 10.98
C LEU A 138 -5.29 -17.31 11.06
N GLY A 139 -5.23 -18.02 9.94
CA GLY A 139 -5.49 -19.46 9.90
C GLY A 139 -4.57 -20.24 10.82
N ILE A 140 -3.26 -19.97 10.78
CA ILE A 140 -2.27 -20.61 11.67
C ILE A 140 -2.57 -20.27 13.12
N TYR A 141 -2.88 -19.01 13.44
CA TYR A 141 -3.18 -18.58 14.81
C TYR A 141 -4.39 -19.28 15.43
N PHE A 142 -5.42 -19.60 14.63
CA PHE A 142 -6.63 -20.27 15.15
C PHE A 142 -6.53 -21.80 15.19
N ILE A 143 -5.61 -22.40 14.42
CA ILE A 143 -5.45 -23.86 14.31
C ILE A 143 -4.37 -24.39 15.26
N GLY A 144 -3.31 -23.61 15.50
CA GLY A 144 -2.20 -23.95 16.41
C GLY A 144 -2.38 -23.35 17.79
#